data_AF-A0A976JRK4-F1
#
_entry.id   AF-A0A976JRK4-F1
#
_cell.length_a   1.000
_cell.length_b   1.000
_cell.length_c   1.000
_cell.angle_alpha   90.00
_cell.angle_beta   90.00
_cell.angle_gamma   90.00
#
_symmetry.space_group_name_H-M   'P 1'
#
loop_
_entity.id
_entity.type
_entity.pdbx_description
1 polymer ?
#
loop_
_entity_poly.entity_id
_entity_poly.type
_entity_poly.pdbx_seq_one_letter_code
_entity_poly.pdbx_strand_id
1 'polypeptide(L)'
;MLTVLKTITARGFVALILTGMLISKGHAAQAVSAEMLLSSCKNAAHQTAAEAKQICHGYIRGYLDAIADLTLAQQADESFQQRALKTRARGQMMQDGVMFSSPYCLPADLSVRDVVKKLEQEKASFGANASAAELLSGALKKHYACP
;
A
#
# COMPACT_ATOMS: atom_id res chain seq x y z
N MET A 1 -11.91 -25.27 55.51
CA MET A 1 -12.44 -24.06 54.84
C MET A 1 -11.44 -23.36 53.91
N LEU A 2 -10.25 -23.93 53.60
CA LEU A 2 -9.23 -23.29 52.74
C LEU A 2 -9.30 -23.68 51.24
N THR A 3 -10.09 -24.69 50.86
CA THR A 3 -10.10 -25.23 49.50
C THR A 3 -11.03 -24.48 48.53
N VAL A 4 -12.01 -23.73 49.05
CA VAL A 4 -13.00 -23.00 48.23
C VAL A 4 -12.45 -21.67 47.70
N LEU A 5 -11.45 -21.09 48.37
CA LEU A 5 -10.90 -19.79 47.98
C LEU A 5 -9.97 -19.86 46.75
N LYS A 6 -9.37 -21.04 46.48
CA LYS A 6 -8.47 -21.26 45.32
C LYS A 6 -9.19 -21.43 43.98
N THR A 7 -10.45 -21.84 43.98
CA THR A 7 -11.23 -22.04 42.73
C THR A 7 -11.90 -20.77 42.23
N ILE A 8 -12.11 -19.78 43.11
CA ILE A 8 -12.73 -18.50 42.76
C ILE A 8 -11.74 -17.60 42.00
N THR A 9 -10.45 -17.63 42.36
CA THR A 9 -9.40 -16.84 41.69
C THR A 9 -9.11 -17.30 40.27
N ALA A 10 -9.21 -18.61 39.97
CA ALA A 10 -9.01 -19.12 38.62
C ALA A 10 -10.15 -18.78 37.66
N ARG A 11 -11.40 -18.69 38.15
CA ARG A 11 -12.58 -18.35 37.32
C ARG A 11 -12.72 -16.86 37.05
N GLY A 12 -12.28 -16.00 37.98
CA GLY A 12 -12.29 -14.54 37.77
C GLY A 12 -11.31 -14.09 36.68
N PHE A 13 -10.16 -14.75 36.55
CA PHE A 13 -9.13 -14.36 35.59
C PHE A 13 -9.49 -14.69 34.14
N VAL A 14 -10.16 -15.82 33.89
CA VAL A 14 -10.63 -16.20 32.54
C VAL A 14 -11.74 -15.28 32.04
N ALA A 15 -12.63 -14.83 32.93
CA ALA A 15 -13.70 -13.89 32.58
C ALA A 15 -13.17 -12.49 32.20
N LEU A 16 -12.06 -12.05 32.82
CA LEU A 16 -11.44 -10.75 32.56
C LEU A 16 -10.68 -10.69 31.22
N ILE A 17 -10.09 -11.81 30.79
CA ILE A 17 -9.41 -11.89 29.48
C ILE A 17 -10.43 -11.90 28.33
N LEU A 18 -11.59 -12.56 28.50
CA LEU A 18 -12.61 -12.63 27.45
C LEU A 18 -13.32 -11.28 27.20
N THR A 19 -13.41 -10.41 28.21
CA THR A 19 -14.04 -9.08 28.06
C THR A 19 -13.12 -8.03 27.44
N GLY A 20 -11.79 -8.25 27.45
CA GLY A 20 -10.81 -7.33 26.87
C GLY A 20 -10.77 -7.28 25.34
N MET A 21 -11.25 -8.33 24.64
CA MET A 21 -11.18 -8.41 23.17
C MET A 21 -12.28 -7.63 22.44
N LEU A 22 -13.34 -7.19 23.13
CA LEU A 22 -14.50 -6.54 22.51
C LEU A 22 -14.36 -5.02 22.31
N ILE A 23 -13.24 -4.41 22.74
CA ILE A 23 -13.00 -2.95 22.59
C ILE A 23 -12.05 -2.65 21.41
N SER A 24 -11.91 -3.60 20.48
CA SER A 24 -11.22 -3.36 19.22
C SER A 24 -12.13 -2.51 18.33
N LYS A 25 -12.05 -1.18 18.45
CA LYS A 25 -12.68 -0.25 17.50
C LYS A 25 -12.01 -0.44 16.14
N GLY A 26 -12.59 -1.30 15.31
CA GLY A 26 -12.25 -1.36 13.89
C GLY A 26 -12.57 0.00 13.27
N HIS A 27 -11.55 0.81 13.05
CA HIS A 27 -11.70 2.02 12.25
C HIS A 27 -11.80 1.53 10.81
N ALA A 28 -13.02 1.50 10.28
CA ALA A 28 -13.23 1.25 8.86
C ALA A 28 -12.40 2.29 8.09
N ALA A 29 -11.36 1.83 7.38
CA ALA A 29 -10.49 2.70 6.62
C ALA A 29 -11.32 3.40 5.54
N GLN A 30 -11.69 4.66 5.77
CA GLN A 30 -12.36 5.47 4.76
C GLN A 30 -11.44 5.61 3.55
N ALA A 31 -12.02 5.50 2.36
CA ALA A 31 -11.30 5.76 1.13
C ALA A 31 -10.78 7.21 1.16
N VAL A 32 -9.47 7.39 1.07
CA VAL A 32 -8.82 8.71 1.04
C VAL A 32 -9.17 9.36 -0.30
N SER A 33 -9.71 10.58 -0.27
CA SER A 33 -9.99 11.34 -1.50
C SER A 33 -8.72 11.98 -2.06
N ALA A 34 -8.74 12.31 -3.35
CA ALA A 34 -7.65 13.01 -4.02
C ALA A 34 -7.34 14.36 -3.35
N GLU A 35 -8.36 15.11 -2.95
CA GLU A 35 -8.24 16.41 -2.28
C GLU A 35 -7.63 16.27 -0.89
N MET A 36 -8.05 15.26 -0.13
CA MET A 36 -7.49 14.97 1.19
C MET A 36 -6.01 14.62 1.10
N LEU A 37 -5.62 13.82 0.10
CA LEU A 37 -4.22 13.49 -0.13
C LEU A 37 -3.40 14.73 -0.54
N LEU A 38 -3.87 15.49 -1.53
CA LEU A 38 -3.15 16.68 -2.03
C LEU A 38 -3.02 17.76 -0.96
N SER A 39 -4.08 18.01 -0.19
CA SER A 39 -4.04 18.96 0.93
C SER A 39 -3.09 18.50 2.04
N SER A 40 -3.09 17.21 2.37
CA SER A 40 -2.15 16.63 3.32
C SER A 40 -0.70 16.76 2.84
N CYS A 41 -0.43 16.54 1.56
CA CYS A 41 0.89 16.72 0.98
C CYS A 41 1.36 18.17 1.00
N LYS A 42 0.47 19.13 0.71
CA LYS A 42 0.75 20.55 0.84
C LYS A 42 1.09 20.93 2.29
N ASN A 43 0.30 20.47 3.26
CA ASN A 43 0.51 20.74 4.68
C ASN A 43 1.80 20.08 5.21
N ALA A 44 2.13 18.88 4.72
CA ALA A 44 3.38 18.20 5.03
C ALA A 44 4.61 19.00 4.57
N ALA A 45 4.53 19.65 3.39
CA ALA A 45 5.60 20.49 2.87
C ALA A 45 5.87 21.73 3.73
N HIS A 46 4.83 22.29 4.36
CA HIS A 46 4.93 23.44 5.26
C HIS A 46 5.27 23.07 6.71
N GLN A 47 5.49 21.78 7.03
CA GLN A 47 5.77 21.26 8.37
C GLN A 47 4.71 21.62 9.42
N THR A 48 3.49 21.94 9.00
CA THR A 48 2.45 22.47 9.88
C THR A 48 1.71 21.40 10.67
N ALA A 49 1.78 20.13 10.26
CA ALA A 49 1.12 19.02 10.94
C ALA A 49 1.85 17.69 10.72
N ALA A 50 2.21 17.01 11.82
CA ALA A 50 2.81 15.68 11.79
C ALA A 50 1.87 14.63 11.15
N GLU A 51 0.58 14.74 11.42
CA GLU A 51 -0.46 13.88 10.85
C GLU A 51 -0.57 14.02 9.33
N ALA A 52 -0.52 15.24 8.80
CA ALA A 52 -0.56 15.48 7.36
C ALA A 52 0.64 14.85 6.62
N LYS A 53 1.82 14.88 7.26
CA LYS A 53 3.01 14.18 6.77
C LYS A 53 2.83 12.67 6.77
N GLN A 54 2.24 12.11 7.83
CA GLN A 54 1.94 10.68 7.91
C GLN A 54 0.94 10.25 6.83
N ILE A 55 -0.13 11.03 6.61
CA ILE A 55 -1.12 10.74 5.57
C ILE A 55 -0.47 10.81 4.18
N CYS A 56 0.21 11.91 3.83
CA CYS A 56 0.79 12.06 2.50
C CYS A 56 1.88 11.01 2.22
N HIS A 57 2.88 10.91 3.11
CA HIS A 57 4.00 10.00 2.88
C HIS A 57 3.60 8.54 3.04
N GLY A 58 2.77 8.24 4.04
CA GLY A 58 2.31 6.89 4.32
C GLY A 58 1.42 6.36 3.21
N TYR A 59 0.51 7.18 2.67
CA TYR A 59 -0.35 6.77 1.57
C TYR A 59 0.44 6.50 0.30
N ILE A 60 1.32 7.43 -0.10
CA ILE A 60 2.15 7.25 -1.31
C ILE A 60 3.06 6.04 -1.17
N ARG A 61 3.74 5.90 -0.02
CA ARG A 61 4.63 4.77 0.23
C ARG A 61 3.87 3.46 0.23
N GLY A 62 2.75 3.37 0.94
CA GLY A 62 1.92 2.17 0.97
C GLY A 62 1.39 1.78 -0.42
N TYR A 63 1.06 2.76 -1.27
CA TYR A 63 0.65 2.49 -2.64
C TYR A 63 1.80 1.94 -3.49
N LEU A 64 3.00 2.51 -3.39
CA LEU A 64 4.19 2.03 -4.10
C LEU A 64 4.64 0.64 -3.60
N ASP A 65 4.62 0.43 -2.29
CA ASP A 65 4.96 -0.86 -1.67
C ASP A 65 3.97 -1.94 -2.12
N ALA A 66 2.66 -1.63 -2.17
CA ALA A 66 1.65 -2.56 -2.68
C ALA A 66 1.88 -2.96 -4.15
N ILE A 67 2.35 -2.02 -4.99
CA ILE A 67 2.70 -2.32 -6.38
C ILE A 67 3.96 -3.21 -6.44
N ALA A 68 4.96 -2.93 -5.62
CA ALA A 68 6.16 -3.76 -5.54
C ALA A 68 5.83 -5.17 -5.04
N ASP A 69 4.99 -5.32 -4.03
CA ASP A 69 4.55 -6.62 -3.51
C ASP A 69 3.77 -7.42 -4.55
N LEU A 70 2.94 -6.77 -5.37
CA LEU A 70 2.28 -7.42 -6.51
C LEU A 70 3.31 -7.99 -7.50
N THR A 71 4.38 -7.25 -7.79
CA THR A 71 5.44 -7.76 -8.66
C THR A 71 6.20 -8.93 -8.05
N LEU A 72 6.47 -8.92 -6.74
CA LEU A 72 7.19 -9.99 -6.04
C LEU A 72 6.34 -11.25 -5.86
N ALA A 73 5.06 -11.09 -5.50
CA ALA A 73 4.12 -12.21 -5.37
C ALA A 73 3.92 -12.93 -6.72
N GLN A 74 3.88 -12.18 -7.82
CA GLN A 74 3.78 -12.76 -9.17
C GLN A 74 5.08 -13.45 -9.62
N GLN A 75 6.25 -13.01 -9.15
CA GLN A 75 7.51 -13.73 -9.37
C GLN A 75 7.58 -15.06 -8.61
N ALA A 76 6.98 -15.12 -7.41
CA ALA A 76 6.91 -16.35 -6.62
C ALA A 76 5.98 -17.41 -7.24
N ASP A 77 4.95 -16.97 -7.97
CA ASP A 77 3.96 -17.80 -8.65
C ASP A 77 4.34 -18.14 -10.11
N GLU A 78 5.64 -18.22 -10.45
CA GLU A 78 6.11 -18.76 -11.73
C GLU A 78 5.54 -20.18 -11.92
N SER A 79 4.54 -20.31 -12.80
CA SER A 79 3.88 -21.57 -13.11
C SER A 79 4.89 -22.60 -13.65
N PHE A 80 4.60 -23.89 -13.47
CA PHE A 80 5.46 -24.98 -13.97
C PHE A 80 5.77 -24.82 -15.47
N GLN A 81 4.81 -24.31 -16.25
CA GLN A 81 4.98 -24.03 -17.68
C GLN A 81 6.01 -22.93 -17.95
N GLN A 82 6.00 -21.83 -17.18
CA GLN A 82 6.98 -20.75 -17.30
C GLN A 82 8.39 -21.24 -16.94
N ARG A 83 8.53 -22.02 -15.87
CA ARG A 83 9.82 -22.65 -15.51
C ARG A 83 10.29 -23.61 -16.60
N ALA A 84 9.42 -24.46 -17.14
CA ALA A 84 9.77 -25.39 -18.20
C ALA A 84 10.18 -24.71 -19.51
N LEU A 85 9.54 -23.59 -19.89
CA LEU A 85 9.91 -22.76 -21.03
C LEU A 85 11.30 -22.14 -20.86
N LYS A 86 11.59 -21.59 -19.68
CA LYS A 86 12.87 -20.95 -19.33
C LYS A 86 14.05 -21.92 -19.41
N THR A 87 13.87 -23.18 -18.99
CA THR A 87 14.94 -24.18 -19.05
C THR A 87 15.16 -24.73 -20.45
N ARG A 88 14.14 -24.71 -21.31
CA ARG A 88 14.21 -25.22 -22.69
C ARG A 88 14.69 -24.16 -23.69
N ALA A 89 14.36 -22.89 -23.48
CA ALA A 89 14.90 -21.77 -24.24
C ALA A 89 16.32 -21.44 -23.74
N ARG A 90 17.31 -22.25 -24.11
CA ARG A 90 18.74 -21.95 -23.86
C ARG A 90 19.12 -20.60 -24.48
N GLY A 91 19.10 -19.54 -23.67
CA GLY A 91 19.80 -18.27 -23.92
C GLY A 91 19.28 -17.37 -25.06
N GLN A 92 18.31 -17.79 -25.86
CA GLN A 92 17.70 -16.93 -26.87
C GLN A 92 16.35 -16.38 -26.38
N MET A 93 16.41 -15.11 -25.94
CA MET A 93 15.30 -14.17 -25.82
C MET A 93 13.97 -14.76 -25.34
N MET A 94 13.80 -14.83 -24.02
CA MET A 94 12.51 -14.40 -23.44
C MET A 94 12.64 -12.91 -23.13
N GLN A 95 12.91 -12.08 -24.14
CA GLN A 95 12.83 -10.63 -24.00
C GLN A 95 11.36 -10.19 -23.86
N ASP A 96 10.44 -11.04 -24.34
CA ASP A 96 9.00 -10.96 -24.11
C ASP A 96 8.51 -12.14 -23.25
N GLY A 97 9.30 -12.53 -22.25
CA GLY A 97 8.74 -13.29 -21.15
C GLY A 97 7.52 -12.51 -20.64
N VAL A 98 6.44 -13.21 -20.30
CA VAL A 98 5.27 -12.61 -19.65
C VAL A 98 5.70 -12.06 -18.27
N MET A 99 6.48 -10.99 -18.28
CA MET A 99 6.65 -10.08 -17.16
C MET A 99 5.30 -9.40 -17.08
N PHE A 100 4.47 -9.85 -16.15
CA PHE A 100 3.53 -8.94 -15.54
C PHE A 100 4.38 -7.93 -14.77
N SER A 101 4.88 -6.95 -15.53
CA SER A 101 5.68 -5.86 -15.06
C SER A 101 4.81 -5.03 -14.11
N SER A 102 5.45 -4.39 -13.13
CA SER A 102 4.85 -3.23 -12.50
C SER A 102 4.20 -2.39 -13.61
N PRO A 103 2.95 -1.94 -13.46
CA PRO A 103 2.30 -1.10 -14.47
C PRO A 103 3.07 0.22 -14.73
N TYR A 104 4.12 0.47 -13.94
CA TYR A 104 4.96 1.66 -13.96
C TYR A 104 6.45 1.30 -13.95
N CYS A 105 7.22 2.03 -14.74
CA CYS A 105 8.67 2.02 -14.75
C CYS A 105 9.20 3.14 -13.84
N LEU A 106 9.22 2.85 -12.54
CA LEU A 106 9.66 3.79 -11.52
C LEU A 106 11.20 3.79 -11.44
N PRO A 107 11.86 4.97 -11.41
CA PRO A 107 13.30 5.03 -11.23
C PRO A 107 13.68 4.58 -9.81
N ALA A 108 14.87 3.97 -9.68
CA ALA A 108 15.32 3.38 -8.40
C ALA A 108 15.48 4.41 -7.26
N ASP A 109 15.69 5.67 -7.62
CA ASP A 109 15.85 6.83 -6.72
C ASP A 109 14.56 7.65 -6.58
N LEU A 110 13.40 7.13 -7.02
CA LEU A 110 12.14 7.86 -6.95
C LEU A 110 11.78 8.22 -5.50
N SER A 111 11.75 9.51 -5.20
CA SER A 111 11.33 10.00 -3.89
C SER A 111 9.83 10.27 -3.83
N VAL A 112 9.24 10.15 -2.63
CA VAL A 112 7.84 10.56 -2.36
C VAL A 112 7.61 12.01 -2.80
N ARG A 113 8.60 12.88 -2.64
CA ARG A 113 8.50 14.29 -3.04
C ARG A 113 8.34 14.46 -4.55
N ASP A 114 9.02 13.63 -5.34
CA ASP A 114 8.91 13.68 -6.78
C ASP A 114 7.54 13.19 -7.25
N VAL A 115 7.02 12.14 -6.61
CA VAL A 115 5.63 11.69 -6.82
C VAL A 115 4.64 12.80 -6.49
N VAL A 116 4.77 13.47 -5.35
CA VAL A 116 3.88 14.61 -4.97
C VAL A 116 3.87 15.71 -6.04
N LYS A 117 5.03 16.10 -6.56
CA LYS A 117 5.11 17.09 -7.65
C LYS A 117 4.32 16.66 -8.88
N LYS A 118 4.36 15.37 -9.22
CA LYS A 118 3.57 14.81 -10.34
C LYS A 118 2.07 14.80 -10.05
N LEU A 119 1.67 14.48 -8.82
CA LEU A 119 0.25 14.55 -8.43
C LEU A 119 -0.29 15.99 -8.52
N GLU A 120 0.50 16.99 -8.14
CA GLU A 120 0.12 18.40 -8.26
C GLU A 120 -0.05 18.84 -9.72
N GLN A 121 0.79 18.35 -10.63
CA GLN A 121 0.68 18.61 -12.08
C GLN A 121 -0.61 18.02 -12.67
N GLU A 122 -1.06 16.88 -12.13
CA GLU A 122 -2.24 16.17 -12.64
C GLU A 122 -3.53 16.54 -11.91
N LYS A 123 -3.48 17.38 -10.86
CA LYS A 123 -4.65 17.74 -10.05
C LYS A 123 -5.85 18.20 -10.89
N ALA A 124 -5.62 18.97 -11.95
CA ALA A 124 -6.68 19.50 -12.81
C ALA A 124 -7.37 18.42 -13.67
N SER A 125 -6.75 17.25 -13.83
CA SER A 125 -7.27 16.15 -14.63
C SER A 125 -8.23 15.23 -13.86
N PHE A 126 -8.40 15.44 -12.55
CA PHE A 126 -9.28 14.65 -11.70
C PHE A 126 -10.43 15.49 -11.15
N GLY A 127 -11.63 14.90 -11.13
CA GLY A 127 -12.82 15.55 -10.58
C GLY A 127 -12.84 15.55 -9.04
N ALA A 128 -13.71 16.37 -8.45
CA ALA A 128 -13.82 16.59 -7.01
C ALA A 128 -14.17 15.34 -6.15
N ASN A 129 -14.53 14.24 -6.81
CA ASN A 129 -14.90 12.97 -6.16
C ASN A 129 -13.87 11.86 -6.44
N ALA A 130 -12.73 12.18 -7.05
CA ALA A 130 -11.70 11.20 -7.35
C ALA A 130 -11.08 10.67 -6.05
N SER A 131 -10.83 9.37 -6.02
CA SER A 131 -10.06 8.75 -4.95
C SER A 131 -8.57 9.07 -5.08
N ALA A 132 -7.85 9.00 -3.97
CA ALA A 132 -6.40 9.15 -3.96
C ALA A 132 -5.70 8.05 -4.79
N ALA A 133 -6.28 6.85 -4.84
CA ALA A 133 -5.78 5.75 -5.65
C ALA A 133 -5.92 6.04 -7.16
N GLU A 134 -7.05 6.60 -7.60
CA GLU A 134 -7.24 7.01 -9.00
C GLU A 134 -6.24 8.09 -9.40
N LEU A 135 -6.08 9.12 -8.55
CA LEU A 135 -5.09 10.18 -8.76
C LEU A 135 -3.67 9.62 -8.89
N LEU A 136 -3.23 8.78 -7.93
CA LEU A 136 -1.90 8.16 -8.00
C LEU A 136 -1.75 7.30 -9.25
N SER A 137 -2.72 6.43 -9.51
CA SER A 137 -2.64 5.50 -10.63
C SER A 137 -2.55 6.24 -11.98
N GLY A 138 -3.33 7.30 -12.17
CA GLY A 138 -3.32 8.07 -13.41
C GLY A 138 -2.07 8.94 -13.55
N ALA A 139 -1.59 9.54 -12.46
CA ALA A 139 -0.33 10.27 -12.46
C ALA A 139 0.85 9.34 -12.78
N LEU A 140 0.91 8.16 -12.17
CA LEU A 140 1.97 7.19 -12.45
C LEU A 140 1.88 6.64 -13.88
N LYS A 141 0.67 6.37 -14.39
CA LYS A 141 0.48 5.94 -15.80
C LYS A 141 1.01 6.99 -16.77
N LYS A 142 0.79 8.27 -16.50
CA LYS A 142 1.17 9.34 -17.42
C LYS A 142 2.66 9.67 -17.36
N HIS A 143 3.27 9.65 -16.18
CA HIS A 143 4.65 10.10 -15.97
C HIS A 143 5.67 8.96 -15.90
N TYR A 144 5.23 7.73 -15.67
CA TYR A 144 6.09 6.55 -15.48
C TYR A 144 5.57 5.32 -16.25
N ALA A 145 4.88 5.52 -17.38
CA ALA A 145 4.56 4.40 -18.28
C ALA A 145 5.85 3.70 -18.71
N CYS A 146 5.84 2.37 -18.70
CA CYS A 146 6.91 1.60 -19.32
C CYS A 146 6.84 1.77 -20.86
N PRO A 147 7.99 1.89 -21.53
CA PRO A 147 8.08 1.93 -22.98
C PRO A 147 7.66 0.61 -23.64
#